data_AF-A0A383AB61-F1
#
_entry.id   AF-A0A383AB61-F1
#
_cell.length_a   1.000
_cell.length_b   1.000
_cell.length_c   1.000
_cell.angle_alpha   90.00
_cell.angle_beta   90.00
_cell.angle_gamma   90.00
#
_symmetry.space_group_name_H-M   'P 1'
#
loop_
_entity.id
_entity.type
_entity.pdbx_description
1 polymer ?
#
loop_
_entity_poly.entity_id
_entity_poly.type
_entity_poly.pdbx_seq_one_letter_code
_entity_poly.pdbx_strand_id
1 'polypeptide(L)'
;KPEILFAGFRNPWNFSFDSETGDIYIPDVGSEYIEELNVVKYDDFNNFLNFGAGCFEGSYRIYDKHYEDAINTEKICLKNINNPLIKMVKPKLQYFHDSLISTNKKYGNSIIGGVVYKNIKSIWHNHYFFGDLVSNNIWYLDTNKTKNYIGINLLFGDDLDLGLTSITQIDDKLLATSYMGSIYEIVLPDKKNYEKSIYNRPIIYSKLYGVDIMNKSSEVIYTSESGFYKLLLKVRKFKKKFFGQ
;
A
#
# COMPACT_ATOMS: atom_id res chain seq x y z
N LYS A 1 1.51 -16.76 -24.34
CA LYS A 1 2.19 -17.03 -23.06
C LYS A 1 1.15 -17.58 -22.09
N PRO A 2 0.84 -18.88 -22.12
CA PRO A 2 -0.11 -19.50 -21.21
C PRO A 2 0.32 -19.43 -19.72
N GLU A 3 1.55 -18.99 -19.44
CA GLU A 3 2.16 -18.97 -18.11
C GLU A 3 1.93 -17.64 -17.34
N ILE A 4 1.52 -16.57 -18.02
CA ILE A 4 1.32 -15.26 -17.39
C ILE A 4 -0.15 -15.08 -17.04
N LEU A 5 -0.48 -15.18 -15.75
CA LEU A 5 -1.81 -14.86 -15.22
C LEU A 5 -2.02 -13.34 -15.09
N PHE A 6 -1.05 -12.68 -14.45
CA PHE A 6 -1.11 -11.26 -14.11
C PHE A 6 0.17 -10.55 -14.54
N ALA A 7 0.08 -9.28 -14.87
CA ALA A 7 1.20 -8.44 -15.28
C ALA A 7 1.07 -7.02 -14.72
N GLY A 8 2.09 -6.18 -14.92
CA GLY A 8 2.05 -4.77 -14.53
C GLY A 8 2.22 -4.54 -13.04
N PHE A 9 2.95 -5.42 -12.35
CA PHE A 9 3.52 -5.11 -11.04
C PHE A 9 4.91 -4.51 -11.20
N ARG A 10 5.34 -3.68 -10.24
CA ARG A 10 6.72 -3.17 -10.21
C ARG A 10 7.64 -4.12 -9.45
N ASN A 11 7.36 -4.27 -8.16
CA ASN A 11 8.09 -5.09 -7.20
C ASN A 11 7.08 -5.78 -6.29
N PRO A 12 6.43 -6.87 -6.75
CA PRO A 12 5.50 -7.62 -5.93
C PRO A 12 6.26 -8.51 -4.94
N TRP A 13 6.34 -8.08 -3.69
CA TRP A 13 7.02 -8.81 -2.61
C TRP A 13 6.14 -9.98 -2.10
N ASN A 14 6.19 -10.31 -0.81
CA ASN A 14 5.61 -11.51 -0.20
C ASN A 14 4.07 -11.53 -0.29
N PHE A 15 3.55 -11.99 -1.43
CA PHE A 15 2.13 -12.22 -1.67
C PHE A 15 1.64 -13.46 -0.92
N SER A 16 0.34 -13.52 -0.65
CA SER A 16 -0.25 -14.63 0.10
C SER A 16 -1.64 -14.98 -0.41
N PHE A 17 -2.03 -16.23 -0.22
CA PHE A 17 -3.39 -16.68 -0.46
C PHE A 17 -4.22 -16.67 0.82
N ASP A 18 -5.49 -16.34 0.69
CA ASP A 18 -6.51 -16.77 1.63
C ASP A 18 -6.73 -18.28 1.44
N SER A 19 -6.43 -19.08 2.45
CA SER A 19 -6.53 -20.54 2.37
C SER A 19 -7.96 -21.07 2.22
N GLU A 20 -8.97 -20.25 2.52
CA GLU A 20 -10.38 -20.64 2.43
C GLU A 20 -11.02 -20.20 1.12
N THR A 21 -10.70 -18.98 0.64
CA THR A 21 -11.31 -18.43 -0.58
C THR A 21 -10.44 -18.59 -1.83
N GLY A 22 -9.14 -18.82 -1.67
CA GLY A 22 -8.17 -18.82 -2.77
C GLY A 22 -7.82 -17.42 -3.28
N ASP A 23 -8.35 -16.36 -2.68
CA ASP A 23 -8.01 -14.99 -3.06
C ASP A 23 -6.53 -14.70 -2.79
N ILE A 24 -5.88 -13.95 -3.68
CA ILE A 24 -4.47 -13.57 -3.54
C ILE A 24 -4.35 -12.09 -3.17
N TYR A 25 -3.50 -11.83 -2.19
CA TYR A 25 -3.13 -10.49 -1.70
C TYR A 25 -1.69 -10.23 -2.12
N ILE A 26 -1.48 -9.20 -2.93
CA ILE A 26 -0.23 -8.93 -3.62
C ILE A 26 0.25 -7.53 -3.20
N PRO A 27 1.19 -7.41 -2.26
CA PRO A 27 1.88 -6.15 -2.00
C PRO A 27 2.69 -5.76 -3.25
N ASP A 28 2.72 -4.48 -3.61
CA ASP A 28 3.59 -3.98 -4.70
C ASP A 28 4.28 -2.68 -4.28
N VAL A 29 5.61 -2.70 -4.32
CA VAL A 29 6.45 -1.59 -3.84
C VAL A 29 6.58 -0.52 -4.92
N GLY A 30 6.17 0.70 -4.57
CA GLY A 30 6.22 1.89 -5.41
C GLY A 30 7.64 2.31 -5.79
N SER A 31 7.74 3.15 -6.82
CA SER A 31 9.03 3.75 -7.17
C SER A 31 9.31 4.96 -6.30
N GLU A 32 8.52 6.01 -6.47
CA GLU A 32 8.80 7.33 -5.90
C GLU A 32 7.72 7.74 -4.91
N TYR A 33 6.47 7.34 -5.14
CA TYR A 33 5.30 7.97 -4.53
C TYR A 33 4.43 7.06 -3.70
N ILE A 34 4.09 5.86 -4.17
CA ILE A 34 2.93 5.14 -3.65
C ILE A 34 3.21 3.65 -3.49
N GLU A 35 2.98 3.15 -2.28
CA GLU A 35 2.90 1.73 -1.99
C GLU A 35 1.48 1.20 -2.25
N GLU A 36 1.39 -0.05 -2.70
CA GLU A 36 0.13 -0.67 -3.13
C GLU A 36 -0.15 -2.01 -2.45
N LEU A 37 -1.42 -2.26 -2.16
CA LEU A 37 -1.93 -3.61 -1.94
C LEU A 37 -2.99 -3.94 -3.00
N ASN A 38 -2.67 -4.94 -3.80
CA ASN A 38 -3.53 -5.50 -4.82
C ASN A 38 -4.22 -6.76 -4.27
N VAL A 39 -5.49 -6.98 -4.64
CA VAL A 39 -6.24 -8.18 -4.26
C VAL A 39 -6.96 -8.72 -5.48
N VAL A 40 -6.69 -9.98 -5.81
CA VAL A 40 -7.35 -10.69 -6.91
C VAL A 40 -8.20 -11.80 -6.33
N LYS A 41 -9.47 -11.81 -6.72
CA LYS A 41 -10.39 -12.87 -6.33
C LYS A 41 -10.05 -14.14 -7.09
N TYR A 42 -10.21 -15.31 -6.48
CA TYR A 42 -9.91 -16.58 -7.14
C TYR A 42 -10.65 -16.73 -8.49
N ASP A 43 -11.90 -16.28 -8.56
CA ASP A 43 -12.72 -16.29 -9.77
C ASP A 43 -12.14 -15.45 -10.94
N ASP A 44 -11.24 -14.51 -10.65
CA ASP A 44 -10.58 -13.67 -11.65
C ASP A 44 -9.27 -14.29 -12.19
N PHE A 45 -8.85 -15.49 -11.74
CA PHE A 45 -7.55 -16.07 -12.15
C PHE A 45 -7.48 -16.42 -13.64
N ASN A 46 -8.63 -16.71 -14.25
CA ASN A 46 -8.70 -16.96 -15.70
C ASN A 46 -8.73 -15.67 -16.53
N ASN A 47 -8.77 -14.50 -15.88
CA ASN A 47 -8.74 -13.22 -16.55
C ASN A 47 -7.31 -12.69 -16.52
N PHE A 48 -6.76 -12.34 -17.69
CA PHE A 48 -5.50 -11.59 -17.72
C PHE A 48 -5.71 -10.20 -17.11
N LEU A 49 -5.05 -9.93 -15.99
CA LEU A 49 -5.12 -8.64 -15.29
C LEU A 49 -3.79 -7.90 -15.40
N ASN A 50 -3.86 -6.59 -15.62
CA ASN A 50 -2.70 -5.72 -15.66
C ASN A 50 -2.81 -4.66 -14.55
N PHE A 51 -1.82 -4.61 -13.65
CA PHE A 51 -1.79 -3.71 -12.49
C PHE A 51 -1.15 -2.35 -12.79
N GLY A 52 -0.71 -2.15 -14.04
CA GLY A 52 -0.44 -0.82 -14.58
C GLY A 52 0.97 -0.27 -14.39
N ALA A 53 1.88 -0.96 -13.68
CA ALA A 53 3.26 -0.53 -13.51
C ALA A 53 3.91 -0.15 -14.85
N GLY A 54 4.67 0.94 -14.85
CA GLY A 54 5.22 1.59 -16.05
C GLY A 54 4.29 2.65 -16.66
N CYS A 55 2.98 2.59 -16.37
CA CYS A 55 2.01 3.63 -16.69
C CYS A 55 1.46 4.32 -15.44
N PHE A 56 1.27 3.55 -14.38
CA PHE A 56 0.75 4.02 -13.11
C PHE A 56 1.70 3.64 -11.97
N GLU A 57 1.68 4.47 -10.94
CA GLU A 57 2.15 4.13 -9.61
C GLU A 57 0.95 4.36 -8.67
N GLY A 58 0.35 3.28 -8.20
CA GLY A 58 -0.96 3.23 -7.59
C GLY A 58 -2.03 3.80 -8.52
N SER A 59 -2.57 4.96 -8.15
CA SER A 59 -3.50 5.71 -9.01
C SER A 59 -2.89 6.94 -9.68
N TYR A 60 -1.59 7.18 -9.48
CA TYR A 60 -0.86 8.28 -10.08
C TYR A 60 -0.45 7.92 -11.50
N ARG A 61 -0.77 8.78 -12.45
CA ARG A 61 -0.40 8.59 -13.85
C ARG A 61 1.05 9.06 -14.00
N ILE A 62 1.97 8.14 -14.17
CA ILE A 62 3.38 8.50 -14.39
C ILE A 62 3.64 8.77 -15.87
N TYR A 63 2.84 8.16 -16.75
CA TYR A 63 3.01 8.25 -18.20
C TYR A 63 2.80 9.66 -18.77
N ASP A 64 2.08 10.54 -18.07
CA ASP A 64 1.85 11.93 -18.50
C ASP A 64 2.86 12.92 -17.87
N LYS A 65 3.85 12.44 -17.08
CA LYS A 65 4.58 13.26 -16.10
C LYS A 65 6.08 12.99 -15.88
N HIS A 66 6.76 12.14 -16.65
CA HIS A 66 8.15 11.75 -16.32
C HIS A 66 9.15 11.87 -17.49
N TYR A 67 10.06 12.85 -17.41
CA TYR A 67 11.22 13.09 -18.30
C TYR A 67 10.91 13.21 -19.81
N GLU A 68 11.87 13.68 -20.62
CA GLU A 68 11.71 13.79 -22.08
C GLU A 68 11.39 12.43 -22.75
N ASP A 69 11.70 11.31 -22.08
CA ASP A 69 11.34 9.94 -22.47
C ASP A 69 9.83 9.61 -22.29
N ALA A 70 9.04 10.51 -21.67
CA ALA A 70 7.60 10.35 -21.45
C ALA A 70 6.80 10.19 -22.74
N ILE A 71 7.18 10.84 -23.84
CA ILE A 71 6.32 10.89 -25.05
C ILE A 71 6.08 9.49 -25.61
N ASN A 72 7.12 8.66 -25.64
CA ASN A 72 7.00 7.28 -26.10
C ASN A 72 6.25 6.40 -25.09
N THR A 73 6.47 6.65 -23.80
CA THR A 73 5.81 5.95 -22.70
C THR A 73 4.30 6.24 -22.67
N GLU A 74 3.90 7.50 -22.83
CA GLU A 74 2.50 7.95 -22.90
C GLU A 74 1.75 7.24 -24.01
N LYS A 75 2.30 7.22 -25.24
CA LYS A 75 1.65 6.59 -26.39
C LYS A 75 1.42 5.10 -26.16
N ILE A 76 2.39 4.39 -25.58
CA ILE A 76 2.28 2.96 -25.27
C ILE A 76 1.23 2.74 -24.17
N CYS A 77 1.27 3.56 -23.11
CA CYS A 77 0.33 3.49 -22.01
C CYS A 77 -1.11 3.74 -22.46
N LEU A 78 -1.36 4.80 -23.23
CA LEU A 78 -2.67 5.10 -23.79
C LEU A 78 -3.16 3.98 -24.72
N LYS A 79 -2.28 3.38 -25.53
CA LYS A 79 -2.63 2.21 -26.34
C LYS A 79 -3.07 1.03 -25.48
N ASN A 80 -2.35 0.74 -24.40
CA ASN A 80 -2.68 -0.37 -23.50
C ASN A 80 -3.95 -0.10 -22.68
N ILE A 81 -4.13 1.13 -22.18
CA ILE A 81 -5.32 1.57 -21.43
C ILE A 81 -6.58 1.48 -22.31
N ASN A 82 -6.47 1.86 -23.58
CA ASN A 82 -7.59 1.83 -24.52
C ASN A 82 -7.79 0.45 -25.19
N ASN A 83 -6.96 -0.54 -24.86
CA ASN A 83 -7.09 -1.89 -25.41
C ASN A 83 -8.14 -2.69 -24.60
N PRO A 84 -9.29 -3.07 -25.19
CA PRO A 84 -10.34 -3.79 -24.47
C PRO A 84 -9.91 -5.20 -24.00
N LEU A 85 -8.83 -5.75 -24.55
CA LEU A 85 -8.27 -7.03 -24.14
C LEU A 85 -7.37 -6.93 -22.90
N ILE A 86 -7.02 -5.70 -22.46
CA ILE A 86 -6.17 -5.46 -21.29
C ILE A 86 -7.03 -4.84 -20.19
N LYS A 87 -7.36 -5.64 -19.18
CA LYS A 87 -8.08 -5.15 -17.99
C LYS A 87 -7.09 -4.51 -17.03
N MET A 88 -7.01 -3.18 -17.05
CA MET A 88 -6.24 -2.41 -16.05
C MET A 88 -6.93 -2.45 -14.69
N VAL A 89 -6.20 -2.81 -13.65
CA VAL A 89 -6.70 -2.97 -12.28
C VAL A 89 -6.02 -1.95 -11.37
N LYS A 90 -6.82 -1.21 -10.60
CA LYS A 90 -6.34 -0.30 -9.57
C LYS A 90 -6.11 -1.04 -8.25
N PRO A 91 -5.15 -0.59 -7.43
CA PRO A 91 -4.92 -1.18 -6.11
C PRO A 91 -6.14 -1.03 -5.20
N LYS A 92 -6.31 -2.03 -4.32
CA LYS A 92 -7.39 -2.04 -3.33
C LYS A 92 -7.08 -1.12 -2.16
N LEU A 93 -5.82 -1.02 -1.77
CA LEU A 93 -5.31 -0.02 -0.84
C LEU A 93 -4.04 0.58 -1.41
N GLN A 94 -3.81 1.85 -1.11
CA GLN A 94 -2.59 2.55 -1.48
C GLN A 94 -2.29 3.63 -0.46
N TYR A 95 -1.02 3.98 -0.29
CA TYR A 95 -0.60 5.08 0.57
C TYR A 95 0.67 5.74 0.04
N PHE A 96 0.82 7.03 0.31
CA PHE A 96 2.03 7.76 -0.07
C PHE A 96 3.23 7.29 0.72
N HIS A 97 4.39 7.28 0.08
CA HIS A 97 5.68 7.16 0.74
C HIS A 97 5.80 8.23 1.81
N ASP A 98 6.08 7.83 3.05
CA ASP A 98 6.27 8.75 4.16
C ASP A 98 7.41 9.74 3.89
N SER A 99 8.43 9.35 3.12
CA SER A 99 9.54 10.21 2.71
C SER A 99 9.10 11.48 1.95
N LEU A 100 7.93 11.45 1.29
CA LEU A 100 7.42 12.61 0.54
C LEU A 100 6.67 13.62 1.39
N ILE A 101 5.89 13.14 2.35
CA ILE A 101 4.97 13.95 3.16
C ILE A 101 5.46 14.14 4.60
N SER A 102 6.49 13.37 5.00
CA SER A 102 7.14 13.36 6.31
C SER A 102 6.11 13.36 7.44
N THR A 103 5.31 12.30 7.50
CA THR A 103 4.23 12.15 8.49
C THR A 103 4.69 11.51 9.80
N ASN A 104 6.01 11.48 10.04
CA ASN A 104 6.64 10.82 11.19
C ASN A 104 6.30 9.33 11.22
N LYS A 105 6.56 8.60 10.12
CA LYS A 105 6.31 7.16 9.98
C LYS A 105 4.84 6.74 10.16
N LYS A 106 3.87 7.66 10.01
CA LYS A 106 2.43 7.28 10.04
C LYS A 106 2.02 6.44 8.83
N TYR A 107 2.71 6.62 7.71
CA TYR A 107 2.60 5.74 6.54
C TYR A 107 3.94 5.01 6.34
N GLY A 108 4.04 4.19 5.30
CA GLY A 108 5.23 3.40 4.97
C GLY A 108 6.02 3.91 3.78
N ASN A 109 7.03 3.15 3.35
CA ASN A 109 7.83 3.39 2.14
C ASN A 109 8.25 2.09 1.42
N SER A 110 7.77 0.93 1.87
CA SER A 110 8.14 -0.40 1.38
C SER A 110 7.20 -1.44 1.98
N ILE A 111 6.03 -1.64 1.36
CA ILE A 111 5.06 -2.66 1.79
C ILE A 111 5.68 -4.06 1.64
N ILE A 112 5.63 -4.86 2.71
CA ILE A 112 6.24 -6.21 2.72
C ILE A 112 5.23 -7.33 2.48
N GLY A 113 3.93 -7.03 2.52
CA GLY A 113 2.87 -8.05 2.51
C GLY A 113 2.63 -8.69 3.87
N GLY A 114 2.01 -9.86 3.86
CA GLY A 114 1.64 -10.57 5.08
C GLY A 114 0.65 -11.71 4.83
N VAL A 115 -0.34 -11.91 5.71
CA VAL A 115 -1.17 -13.12 5.73
C VAL A 115 -2.62 -12.83 6.14
N VAL A 116 -3.57 -13.63 5.63
CA VAL A 116 -4.93 -13.67 6.15
C VAL A 116 -4.95 -14.52 7.41
N TYR A 117 -5.33 -13.93 8.54
CA TYR A 117 -5.35 -14.61 9.82
C TYR A 117 -6.60 -15.50 9.95
N LYS A 118 -6.38 -16.80 10.18
CA LYS A 118 -7.40 -17.86 10.14
C LYS A 118 -7.71 -18.51 11.47
N ASN A 119 -7.23 -17.99 12.60
CA ASN A 119 -7.64 -18.49 13.91
C ASN A 119 -9.14 -18.21 14.17
N ILE A 120 -9.97 -19.25 14.06
CA ILE A 120 -11.44 -19.15 14.17
C ILE A 120 -11.94 -18.72 15.56
N LYS A 121 -11.13 -18.89 16.61
CA LYS A 121 -11.48 -18.45 17.97
C LYS A 121 -11.21 -16.97 18.20
N SER A 122 -10.46 -16.34 17.30
CA SER A 122 -10.07 -14.94 17.42
C SER A 122 -11.05 -14.01 16.71
N ILE A 123 -11.30 -12.83 17.29
CA ILE A 123 -12.07 -11.76 16.64
C ILE A 123 -11.39 -11.17 15.39
N TRP A 124 -10.15 -11.56 15.15
CA TRP A 124 -9.33 -11.19 14.02
C TRP A 124 -9.37 -12.22 12.89
N HIS A 125 -10.13 -13.32 13.05
CA HIS A 125 -10.41 -14.25 11.96
C HIS A 125 -10.87 -13.49 10.71
N ASN A 126 -10.36 -13.87 9.54
CA ASN A 126 -10.62 -13.21 8.26
C ASN A 126 -10.21 -11.73 8.23
N HIS A 127 -9.09 -11.41 8.87
CA HIS A 127 -8.40 -10.14 8.68
C HIS A 127 -7.06 -10.40 8.00
N TYR A 128 -6.75 -9.63 6.97
CA TYR A 128 -5.45 -9.64 6.31
C TYR A 128 -4.53 -8.65 7.01
N PHE A 129 -3.43 -9.15 7.57
CA PHE A 129 -2.40 -8.36 8.23
C PHE A 129 -1.20 -8.21 7.31
N PHE A 130 -0.68 -6.99 7.17
CA PHE A 130 0.49 -6.70 6.35
C PHE A 130 1.34 -5.60 6.98
N GLY A 131 2.63 -5.60 6.65
CA GLY A 131 3.59 -4.68 7.23
C GLY A 131 4.22 -3.73 6.22
N ASP A 132 5.10 -2.88 6.75
CA ASP A 132 6.03 -2.06 6.00
C ASP A 132 7.43 -2.11 6.64
N LEU A 133 8.45 -2.25 5.79
CA LEU A 133 9.84 -2.44 6.20
C LEU A 133 10.44 -1.23 6.92
N VAL A 134 10.09 -0.01 6.48
CA VAL A 134 10.78 1.22 6.90
C VAL A 134 10.11 1.88 8.11
N SER A 135 8.79 1.79 8.16
CA SER A 135 7.96 2.41 9.20
C SER A 135 7.59 1.47 10.33
N ASN A 136 7.75 0.15 10.15
CA ASN A 136 7.30 -0.91 11.09
C ASN A 136 5.79 -0.92 11.34
N ASN A 137 5.05 -0.18 10.53
CA ASN A 137 3.61 -0.19 10.57
C ASN A 137 3.11 -1.58 10.22
N ILE A 138 2.19 -2.06 11.03
CA ILE A 138 1.36 -3.22 10.71
C ILE A 138 -0.05 -2.70 10.51
N TRP A 139 -0.63 -2.95 9.35
CA TRP A 139 -2.03 -2.68 9.08
C TRP A 139 -2.81 -3.97 9.00
N TYR A 140 -4.12 -3.84 9.17
CA TYR A 140 -5.06 -4.88 8.83
C TYR A 140 -6.20 -4.36 7.98
N LEU A 141 -6.79 -5.25 7.20
CA LEU A 141 -8.10 -5.05 6.58
C LEU A 141 -9.01 -6.25 6.88
N ASP A 142 -10.32 -6.02 6.89
CA ASP A 142 -11.33 -7.06 7.07
C ASP A 142 -11.64 -7.69 5.70
N THR A 143 -11.33 -8.98 5.52
CA THR A 143 -11.48 -9.67 4.22
C THR A 143 -12.93 -10.05 3.93
N ASN A 144 -13.80 -10.07 4.95
CA ASN A 144 -15.23 -10.27 4.76
C ASN A 144 -15.88 -9.08 4.03
N LYS A 145 -15.24 -7.90 4.08
CA LYS A 145 -15.67 -6.74 3.30
C LYS A 145 -15.19 -6.87 1.86
N THR A 146 -16.11 -7.20 0.96
CA THR A 146 -15.77 -7.40 -0.46
C THR A 146 -15.67 -6.11 -1.29
N LYS A 147 -16.05 -4.96 -0.69
CA LYS A 147 -15.98 -3.63 -1.33
C LYS A 147 -15.46 -2.61 -0.32
N ASN A 148 -14.80 -1.57 -0.83
CA ASN A 148 -14.29 -0.45 -0.04
C ASN A 148 -13.39 -0.90 1.11
N TYR A 149 -12.32 -1.63 0.77
CA TYR A 149 -11.30 -1.98 1.75
C TYR A 149 -10.77 -0.71 2.45
N ILE A 150 -10.59 -0.84 3.76
CA ILE A 150 -10.00 0.17 4.62
C ILE A 150 -8.87 -0.53 5.37
N GLY A 151 -7.64 -0.06 5.18
CA GLY A 151 -6.49 -0.52 5.94
C GLY A 151 -6.37 0.32 7.21
N ILE A 152 -6.41 -0.35 8.37
CA ILE A 152 -6.31 0.29 9.69
C ILE A 152 -4.98 -0.12 10.30
N ASN A 153 -4.17 0.86 10.68
CA ASN A 153 -2.90 0.61 11.36
C ASN A 153 -3.12 0.02 12.77
N LEU A 154 -2.25 -0.87 13.25
CA LEU A 154 -2.32 -1.45 14.60
C LEU A 154 -1.58 -0.65 15.67
N LEU A 155 -0.71 0.27 15.24
CA LEU A 155 0.27 1.02 16.01
C LEU A 155 1.15 0.08 16.83
N PHE A 156 2.32 -0.26 16.28
CA PHE A 156 3.30 -1.12 16.92
C PHE A 156 4.48 -0.25 17.37
N GLY A 157 4.75 -0.26 18.68
CA GLY A 157 5.91 0.34 19.36
C GLY A 157 6.59 1.50 18.62
N ASP A 158 6.14 2.73 18.89
CA ASP A 158 6.65 3.97 18.28
C ASP A 158 8.19 4.14 18.42
N ASP A 159 8.84 3.37 19.30
CA ASP A 159 10.25 3.47 19.66
C ASP A 159 11.15 2.33 19.13
N LEU A 160 10.61 1.32 18.44
CA LEU A 160 11.40 0.16 17.98
C LEU A 160 11.52 0.12 16.46
N ASP A 161 12.74 0.35 15.96
CA ASP A 161 13.05 0.18 14.55
C ASP A 161 13.26 -1.29 14.20
N LEU A 162 12.16 -2.06 14.19
CA LEU A 162 12.21 -3.51 14.03
C LEU A 162 12.67 -3.92 12.65
N GLY A 163 12.25 -3.20 11.61
CA GLY A 163 12.59 -3.55 10.24
C GLY A 163 11.87 -4.77 9.72
N LEU A 164 10.54 -4.78 9.74
CA LEU A 164 9.75 -5.97 9.41
C LEU A 164 10.00 -6.44 7.97
N THR A 165 10.26 -7.74 7.80
CA THR A 165 10.53 -8.36 6.49
C THR A 165 9.44 -9.32 6.02
N SER A 166 8.67 -9.90 6.95
CA SER A 166 7.51 -10.74 6.62
C SER A 166 6.54 -10.80 7.80
N ILE A 167 5.27 -11.07 7.50
CA ILE A 167 4.26 -11.46 8.50
C ILE A 167 3.64 -12.78 8.03
N THR A 168 3.48 -13.74 8.93
CA THR A 168 2.89 -15.06 8.64
C THR A 168 2.10 -15.58 9.83
N GLN A 169 1.32 -16.63 9.61
CA GLN A 169 0.61 -17.34 10.66
C GLN A 169 1.15 -18.76 10.77
N ILE A 170 1.37 -19.22 12.00
CA ILE A 170 1.62 -20.63 12.33
C ILE A 170 0.67 -21.00 13.45
N ASP A 171 -0.16 -22.03 13.24
CA ASP A 171 -1.26 -22.40 14.12
C ASP A 171 -2.14 -21.18 14.47
N ASP A 172 -2.30 -20.88 15.75
CA ASP A 172 -3.09 -19.76 16.24
C ASP A 172 -2.26 -18.47 16.41
N LYS A 173 -0.98 -18.46 16.04
CA LYS A 173 -0.05 -17.35 16.27
C LYS A 173 0.25 -16.56 15.01
N LEU A 174 0.27 -15.24 15.15
CA LEU A 174 0.76 -14.32 14.13
C LEU A 174 2.23 -14.02 14.43
N LEU A 175 3.11 -14.26 13.46
CA LEU A 175 4.56 -14.11 13.61
C LEU A 175 5.07 -13.11 12.57
N ALA A 176 6.12 -12.37 12.93
CA ALA A 176 6.83 -11.49 12.03
C ALA A 176 8.33 -11.73 12.09
N THR A 177 9.02 -11.53 10.96
CA THR A 177 10.48 -11.51 10.89
C THR A 177 10.99 -10.09 10.71
N SER A 178 12.24 -9.84 11.08
CA SER A 178 12.93 -8.58 10.79
C SER A 178 14.23 -8.73 10.01
N TYR A 179 14.66 -7.64 9.36
CA TYR A 179 15.98 -7.56 8.72
C TYR A 179 17.13 -7.67 9.74
N MET A 180 16.85 -7.47 11.03
CA MET A 180 17.79 -7.70 12.13
C MET A 180 17.96 -9.18 12.48
N GLY A 181 17.29 -10.10 11.77
CA GLY A 181 17.42 -11.55 11.97
C GLY A 181 16.64 -12.08 13.18
N SER A 182 15.58 -11.37 13.61
CA SER A 182 14.75 -11.77 14.75
C SER A 182 13.35 -12.21 14.30
N ILE A 183 12.72 -13.07 15.10
CA ILE A 183 11.33 -13.50 14.94
C ILE A 183 10.54 -12.99 16.14
N TYR A 184 9.41 -12.34 15.86
CA TYR A 184 8.52 -11.75 16.86
C TYR A 184 7.14 -12.41 16.78
N GLU A 185 6.50 -12.57 17.93
CA GLU A 185 5.06 -12.87 18.00
C GLU A 185 4.28 -11.55 18.03
N ILE A 186 3.36 -11.37 17.10
CA ILE A 186 2.42 -10.25 17.10
C ILE A 186 1.23 -10.64 17.97
N VAL A 187 1.22 -10.12 19.21
CA VAL A 187 0.12 -10.37 20.14
C VAL A 187 -1.05 -9.45 19.81
N LEU A 188 -2.14 -10.05 19.32
CA LEU A 188 -3.37 -9.34 18.99
C LEU A 188 -4.26 -9.17 20.23
N PRO A 189 -4.95 -8.03 20.39
CA PRO A 189 -5.82 -7.82 21.55
C PRO A 189 -7.13 -8.62 21.44
N ASP A 190 -7.58 -9.20 22.55
CA ASP A 190 -8.79 -10.05 22.63
C ASP A 190 -10.12 -9.28 22.55
N LYS A 191 -10.07 -7.95 22.65
CA LYS A 191 -11.23 -7.06 22.48
C LYS A 191 -10.85 -5.94 21.54
N LYS A 192 -11.59 -5.81 20.43
CA LYS A 192 -11.56 -4.60 19.61
C LYS A 192 -12.27 -3.50 20.39
N ASN A 193 -11.53 -2.72 21.18
CA ASN A 193 -12.02 -1.42 21.64
C ASN A 193 -12.04 -0.46 20.43
N TYR A 194 -12.95 -0.72 19.48
CA TYR A 194 -13.04 -0.09 18.16
C TYR A 194 -12.97 1.43 18.21
N GLU A 195 -13.55 2.07 19.22
CA GLU A 195 -13.50 3.53 19.34
C GLU A 195 -12.13 4.01 19.79
N LYS A 196 -11.64 3.62 20.98
CA LYS A 196 -10.36 4.13 21.51
C LYS A 196 -9.13 3.67 20.71
N SER A 197 -9.18 2.51 20.04
CA SER A 197 -8.07 2.00 19.25
C SER A 197 -8.03 2.54 17.83
N ILE A 198 -9.07 3.19 17.29
CA ILE A 198 -9.04 3.70 15.90
C ILE A 198 -8.88 5.23 15.85
N TYR A 199 -9.27 5.95 16.92
CA TYR A 199 -9.02 7.39 16.99
C TYR A 199 -7.53 7.70 16.79
N ASN A 200 -7.26 8.58 15.82
CA ASN A 200 -5.94 9.03 15.38
C ASN A 200 -5.04 8.00 14.68
N ARG A 201 -5.53 6.80 14.33
CA ARG A 201 -4.72 5.86 13.55
C ARG A 201 -4.64 6.26 12.08
N PRO A 202 -3.48 6.07 11.42
CA PRO A 202 -3.39 6.18 9.98
C PRO A 202 -4.33 5.18 9.32
N ILE A 203 -5.20 5.70 8.46
CA ILE A 203 -6.11 4.90 7.64
C ILE A 203 -5.68 5.04 6.20
N ILE A 204 -5.63 3.91 5.50
CA ILE A 204 -5.34 3.85 4.07
C ILE A 204 -6.56 3.34 3.32
N TYR A 205 -6.74 3.86 2.11
CA TYR A 205 -7.93 3.63 1.28
C TYR A 205 -7.52 3.29 -0.15
N SER A 206 -8.50 2.84 -0.93
CA SER A 206 -8.33 2.67 -2.38
C SER A 206 -8.13 3.99 -3.12
N LYS A 207 -8.59 5.12 -2.57
CA LYS A 207 -8.49 6.45 -3.19
C LYS A 207 -7.57 7.36 -2.38
N LEU A 208 -6.55 7.91 -3.04
CA LEU A 208 -5.69 8.95 -2.49
C LEU A 208 -6.04 10.31 -3.10
N TYR A 209 -6.69 11.19 -2.34
CA TYR A 209 -7.09 12.51 -2.85
C TYR A 209 -5.90 13.39 -3.28
N GLY A 210 -4.73 13.22 -2.66
CA GLY A 210 -3.51 13.90 -3.11
C GLY A 210 -3.14 13.53 -4.55
N VAL A 211 -3.44 12.30 -4.98
CA VAL A 211 -3.16 11.81 -6.33
C VAL A 211 -4.10 12.45 -7.36
N ASP A 212 -5.35 12.74 -7.00
CA ASP A 212 -6.26 13.48 -7.88
C ASP A 212 -5.71 14.88 -8.21
N ILE A 213 -5.03 15.52 -7.25
CA ILE A 213 -4.37 16.81 -7.44
C ILE A 213 -3.14 16.63 -8.34
N MET A 214 -2.32 15.62 -8.04
CA MET A 214 -1.15 15.28 -8.86
C MET A 214 -1.53 15.04 -10.32
N ASN A 215 -2.56 14.25 -10.57
CA ASN A 215 -3.05 13.91 -11.90
C ASN A 215 -3.67 15.10 -12.66
N LYS A 216 -4.03 16.20 -11.99
CA LYS A 216 -4.56 17.42 -12.65
C LYS A 216 -3.48 18.43 -13.02
N SER A 217 -2.33 18.37 -12.38
CA SER A 217 -1.18 19.22 -12.71
C SER A 217 -0.55 18.78 -14.04
N SER A 218 0.31 19.59 -14.65
CA SER A 218 1.26 19.13 -15.68
C SER A 218 2.67 18.91 -15.11
N GLU A 219 2.90 19.36 -13.88
CA GLU A 219 4.17 19.21 -13.16
C GLU A 219 4.13 18.07 -12.15
N VAL A 220 5.30 17.52 -11.86
CA VAL A 220 5.52 16.59 -10.75
C VAL A 220 5.53 17.38 -9.44
N ILE A 221 4.53 17.13 -8.59
CA ILE A 221 4.22 17.99 -7.45
C ILE A 221 5.12 17.72 -6.22
N TYR A 222 5.73 16.54 -6.10
CA TYR A 222 6.48 16.13 -4.89
C TYR A 222 7.98 15.95 -5.08
N THR A 223 8.56 16.44 -6.19
CA THR A 223 10.02 16.57 -6.27
C THR A 223 10.50 17.68 -5.34
N SER A 224 11.68 17.54 -4.75
CA SER A 224 12.31 18.57 -3.91
C SER A 224 12.44 19.93 -4.62
N GLU A 225 12.45 19.90 -5.96
CA GLU A 225 12.54 21.06 -6.82
C GLU A 225 11.19 21.74 -7.10
N SER A 226 10.06 21.05 -6.91
CA SER A 226 8.74 21.56 -7.28
C SER A 226 8.35 22.80 -6.45
N GLY A 227 7.65 23.75 -7.10
CA GLY A 227 7.17 24.95 -6.43
C GLY A 227 6.16 24.64 -5.32
N PHE A 228 5.34 23.61 -5.51
CA PHE A 228 4.36 23.16 -4.52
C PHE A 228 5.02 22.47 -3.32
N TYR A 229 6.04 21.64 -3.52
CA TYR A 229 6.80 21.03 -2.43
C TYR A 229 7.52 22.11 -1.60
N LYS A 230 8.17 23.07 -2.28
CA LYS A 230 8.76 24.25 -1.63
C LYS A 230 7.73 25.08 -0.86
N LEU A 231 6.51 25.23 -1.40
CA LEU A 231 5.39 25.89 -0.72
C LEU A 231 4.94 25.10 0.53
N LEU A 232 4.74 23.79 0.41
CA LEU A 232 4.39 22.92 1.54
C LEU A 232 5.43 23.00 2.66
N LEU A 233 6.72 22.99 2.32
CA LEU A 233 7.79 23.18 3.30
C LEU A 233 7.73 24.55 3.99
N LYS A 234 7.43 25.63 3.24
CA LYS A 234 7.23 26.97 3.81
C LYS A 234 6.02 27.02 4.75
N VAL A 235 4.89 26.45 4.34
CA VAL A 235 3.67 26.38 5.16
C VAL A 235 3.91 25.56 6.43
N ARG A 236 4.63 24.43 6.34
CA ARG A 236 5.00 23.60 7.49
C ARG A 236 5.91 24.34 8.46
N LYS A 237 6.93 25.05 7.95
CA LYS A 237 7.79 25.93 8.78
C LYS A 237 6.97 27.02 9.48
N PHE A 238 6.01 27.63 8.78
CA PHE A 238 5.11 28.63 9.34
C PHE A 238 4.24 28.04 10.45
N LYS A 239 3.60 26.89 10.21
CA LYS A 239 2.81 26.18 11.23
C LYS A 239 3.62 25.84 12.48
N LYS A 240 4.84 25.30 12.31
CA LYS A 240 5.73 24.97 13.43
C LYS A 240 6.13 26.21 14.25
N LYS A 241 6.36 27.34 13.57
CA LYS A 241 6.70 28.62 14.21
C LYS A 241 5.53 29.23 14.99
N PHE A 242 4.29 29.10 14.51
CA PHE A 242 3.13 29.78 15.09
C PHE A 242 2.27 28.89 16.01
N PHE A 243 2.28 27.58 15.83
CA PHE A 243 1.38 26.65 16.53
C PHE A 243 2.09 25.55 17.32
N GLY A 244 3.43 25.54 17.38
CA GLY A 244 4.19 24.76 18.36
C GLY A 244 3.91 23.25 18.39
N GLN A 245 3.65 22.62 17.25
CA GLN A 245 3.65 21.16 17.09
C GLN A 245 4.93 20.68 16.40
#